data_AF-A0A9N9AKB5-F1
#
_entry.id   AF-A0A9N9AKB5-F1
#
_cell.length_a   1.000
_cell.length_b   1.000
_cell.length_c   1.000
_cell.angle_alpha   90.00
_cell.angle_beta   90.00
_cell.angle_gamma   90.00
#
_symmetry.space_group_name_H-M   'P 1'
#
loop_
_entity.id
_entity.type
_entity.pdbx_description
1 polymer ?
#
loop_
_entity_poly.entity_id
_entity_poly.type
_entity_poly.pdbx_seq_one_letter_code
_entity_poly.pdbx_strand_id
1 'polypeptide(L)'
;MVETRSSRLKQQHSQDRTDTLRRTAIELAPKPTKRARPISNDLIASEELKSKEIGLSEINAELTSKASEQRATILTKYFRVAAYGEGDILMGVKVPDVRSLSKSLGFLPYSILKELIQSKYHEERLLAVINVVTKFKNTQDPVELTEIFKFFVEQMREGVNNWDLVDSSASQIVGEFLKDKPDIKRLWLYDKLAVSNRIWDRRIAIVSTQCFINNGKYDDALKLAEMFLNDTEDLIHKATGWTLREVGKKSKSTLVKFLNQHAHQMPRVMLRYSLEKFSGQERKKYMTIGKK
;
A
#
# COMPACT_ATOMS: atom_id res chain seq x y z
N MET A 1 -12.24 -25.72 -31.05
CA MET A 1 -11.42 -24.80 -30.23
C MET A 1 -11.01 -25.53 -28.96
N VAL A 2 -9.76 -25.98 -28.90
CA VAL A 2 -9.24 -26.78 -27.78
C VAL A 2 -8.61 -25.82 -26.78
N GLU A 3 -9.31 -25.52 -25.69
CA GLU A 3 -8.70 -24.84 -24.54
C GLU A 3 -7.60 -25.75 -23.97
N THR A 4 -6.38 -25.24 -23.93
CA THR A 4 -5.22 -26.02 -23.49
C THR A 4 -5.28 -26.25 -21.98
N ARG A 5 -4.84 -27.43 -21.53
CA ARG A 5 -4.81 -27.84 -20.10
C ARG A 5 -4.13 -26.80 -19.18
N SER A 6 -3.27 -25.95 -19.74
CA SER A 6 -2.61 -24.82 -19.07
C SER A 6 -3.54 -23.64 -18.73
N SER A 7 -4.55 -23.34 -19.56
CA SER A 7 -5.52 -22.26 -19.29
C SER A 7 -6.51 -22.65 -18.18
N ARG A 8 -6.95 -23.92 -18.15
CA ARG A 8 -7.79 -24.46 -17.06
C ARG A 8 -7.09 -24.46 -15.72
N LEU A 9 -5.80 -24.81 -15.67
CA LEU A 9 -5.01 -24.79 -14.43
C LEU A 9 -4.80 -23.36 -13.90
N LYS A 10 -4.61 -22.37 -14.79
CA LYS A 10 -4.53 -20.95 -14.39
C LYS A 10 -5.87 -20.40 -13.89
N GLN A 11 -6.99 -20.77 -14.51
CA GLN A 11 -8.33 -20.39 -14.03
C GLN A 11 -8.68 -21.06 -12.71
N GLN A 12 -8.43 -22.37 -12.55
CA GLN A 12 -8.66 -23.07 -11.29
C GLN A 12 -7.80 -22.53 -10.14
N HIS A 13 -6.51 -22.22 -10.38
CA HIS A 13 -5.69 -21.58 -9.35
C HIS A 13 -6.09 -20.13 -9.03
N SER A 14 -6.70 -19.41 -9.98
CA SER A 14 -7.25 -18.07 -9.73
C SER A 14 -8.53 -18.12 -8.89
N GLN A 15 -9.42 -19.08 -9.19
CA GLN A 15 -10.68 -19.28 -8.46
C GLN A 15 -10.48 -19.85 -7.05
N ASP A 16 -9.57 -20.80 -6.86
CA ASP A 16 -9.28 -21.41 -5.56
C ASP A 16 -8.56 -20.42 -4.60
N ARG A 17 -7.77 -19.49 -5.16
CA ARG A 17 -7.12 -18.39 -4.40
C ARG A 17 -8.07 -17.27 -4.02
N THR A 18 -9.02 -16.92 -4.87
CA THR A 18 -10.08 -15.96 -4.54
C THR A 18 -11.03 -16.51 -3.47
N ASP A 19 -11.32 -17.82 -3.49
CA ASP A 19 -12.10 -18.48 -2.43
C ASP A 19 -11.37 -18.55 -1.10
N THR A 20 -10.05 -18.74 -1.10
CA THR A 20 -9.23 -18.72 0.13
C THR A 20 -9.17 -17.32 0.75
N LEU A 21 -9.11 -16.27 -0.07
CA LEU A 21 -9.18 -14.88 0.39
C LEU A 21 -10.58 -14.52 0.93
N ARG A 22 -11.66 -15.00 0.27
CA ARG A 22 -13.04 -14.86 0.77
C ARG A 22 -13.26 -15.58 2.10
N ARG A 23 -12.75 -16.81 2.27
CA ARG A 23 -12.86 -17.57 3.53
C ARG A 23 -12.13 -16.88 4.69
N THR A 24 -10.95 -16.30 4.44
CA THR A 24 -10.24 -15.52 5.47
C THR A 24 -10.99 -14.22 5.82
N ALA A 25 -11.74 -13.64 4.88
CA ALA A 25 -12.50 -12.40 5.09
C ALA A 25 -13.81 -12.59 5.87
N ILE A 26 -14.35 -13.81 5.88
CA ILE A 26 -15.51 -14.20 6.71
C ILE A 26 -15.11 -14.33 8.19
N GLU A 27 -13.87 -14.75 8.48
CA GLU A 27 -13.33 -14.80 9.86
C GLU A 27 -13.04 -13.42 10.47
N LEU A 28 -12.99 -12.35 9.67
CA LEU A 28 -12.71 -10.98 10.11
C LEU A 28 -13.98 -10.18 10.49
N ALA A 29 -15.18 -10.77 10.37
CA ALA A 29 -16.41 -10.11 10.79
C ALA A 29 -16.60 -10.24 12.33
N PRO A 30 -16.86 -9.14 13.06
CA PRO A 30 -17.22 -9.24 14.47
C PRO A 30 -18.51 -10.08 14.63
N LYS A 31 -18.56 -10.95 15.64
CA LYS A 31 -19.78 -11.70 15.98
C LYS A 31 -20.90 -10.71 16.29
N PRO A 32 -22.14 -10.93 15.82
CA PRO A 32 -23.24 -9.98 15.99
C PRO A 32 -23.53 -9.81 17.49
N THR A 33 -23.18 -8.66 18.05
CA THR A 33 -23.61 -8.25 19.38
C THR A 33 -25.05 -7.79 19.31
N LYS A 34 -25.93 -8.44 20.09
CA LYS A 34 -27.35 -8.07 20.24
C LYS A 34 -27.48 -6.69 20.90
N ARG A 35 -27.41 -5.63 20.10
CA ARG A 35 -28.05 -4.30 20.24
C ARG A 35 -27.31 -3.31 19.32
N ALA A 36 -27.67 -3.33 18.05
CA ALA A 36 -27.60 -2.14 17.21
C ALA A 36 -29.04 -1.88 16.76
N ARG A 37 -29.54 -0.66 16.97
CA ARG A 37 -30.80 -0.24 16.35
C ARG A 37 -30.62 -0.33 14.83
N PRO A 38 -31.63 -0.74 14.06
CA PRO A 38 -31.52 -0.69 12.62
C PRO A 38 -31.31 0.78 12.23
N ILE A 39 -30.15 1.08 11.66
CA ILE A 39 -29.97 2.32 10.91
C ILE A 39 -30.87 2.15 9.68
N SER A 40 -31.86 3.03 9.53
CA SER A 40 -32.81 2.93 8.43
C SER A 40 -32.08 3.02 7.09
N ASN A 41 -32.42 2.13 6.15
CA ASN A 41 -31.91 2.12 4.77
C ASN A 41 -32.02 3.49 4.07
N ASP A 42 -32.89 4.37 4.57
CA ASP A 42 -33.11 5.72 4.06
C ASP A 42 -31.91 6.66 4.28
N LEU A 43 -31.06 6.42 5.29
CA LEU A 43 -29.88 7.26 5.54
C LEU A 43 -28.73 6.96 4.57
N ILE A 44 -28.55 5.68 4.22
CA ILE A 44 -27.57 5.22 3.21
C ILE A 44 -28.01 5.71 1.83
N ALA A 45 -29.29 5.61 1.50
CA ALA A 45 -29.85 6.16 0.26
C ALA A 45 -29.70 7.69 0.17
N SER A 46 -29.77 8.41 1.30
CA SER A 46 -29.66 9.88 1.32
C SER A 46 -28.23 10.41 1.15
N GLU A 47 -27.21 9.61 1.47
CA GLU A 47 -25.80 9.94 1.19
C GLU A 47 -25.39 9.61 -0.26
N GLU A 48 -25.93 8.54 -0.85
CA GLU A 48 -25.80 8.22 -2.28
C GLU A 48 -26.40 9.32 -3.18
N LEU A 49 -27.45 10.01 -2.73
CA LEU A 49 -28.11 11.08 -3.47
C LEU A 49 -27.37 12.44 -3.46
N LYS A 50 -26.25 12.58 -2.72
CA LYS A 50 -25.43 13.80 -2.69
C LYS A 50 -24.07 13.68 -3.37
N SER A 51 -23.63 12.48 -3.76
CA SER A 51 -22.56 12.35 -4.74
C SER A 51 -23.12 12.82 -6.08
N LYS A 52 -22.65 13.96 -6.60
CA LYS A 52 -22.80 14.25 -8.04
C LYS A 52 -22.45 12.98 -8.78
N GLU A 53 -23.37 12.44 -9.60
CA GLU A 53 -23.11 11.31 -10.49
C GLU A 53 -22.09 11.73 -11.56
N ILE A 54 -20.85 11.99 -11.14
CA ILE A 54 -19.73 12.12 -12.03
C ILE A 54 -19.35 10.70 -12.41
N GLY A 55 -19.76 10.30 -13.60
CA GLY A 55 -19.39 9.01 -14.17
C GLY A 55 -17.89 8.92 -14.43
N LEU A 56 -17.39 7.69 -14.63
CA LEU A 56 -15.98 7.43 -14.96
C LEU A 56 -15.49 8.29 -16.14
N SER A 57 -16.34 8.52 -17.14
CA SER A 57 -16.03 9.38 -18.29
C SER A 57 -15.70 10.82 -17.91
N GLU A 58 -16.40 11.38 -16.94
CA GLU A 58 -16.19 12.77 -16.50
C GLU A 58 -14.91 12.90 -15.67
N ILE A 59 -14.63 11.91 -14.81
CA ILE A 59 -13.34 11.83 -14.08
C ILE A 59 -12.17 11.79 -15.07
N ASN A 60 -12.29 10.95 -16.10
CA ASN A 60 -11.24 10.80 -17.12
C ASN A 60 -11.07 12.09 -17.94
N ALA A 61 -12.17 12.77 -18.29
CA ALA A 61 -12.12 14.06 -18.98
C ALA A 61 -11.43 15.13 -18.11
N GLU A 62 -11.72 15.16 -16.81
CA GLU A 62 -11.11 16.09 -15.85
C GLU A 62 -9.62 15.84 -15.63
N LEU A 63 -9.16 14.59 -15.64
CA LEU A 63 -7.74 14.27 -15.59
C LEU A 63 -7.04 14.61 -16.91
N THR A 64 -7.68 14.28 -18.04
CA THR A 64 -7.15 14.54 -19.39
C THR A 64 -6.99 16.04 -19.64
N SER A 65 -7.90 16.89 -19.17
CA SER A 65 -7.80 18.35 -19.30
C SER A 65 -6.58 18.95 -18.57
N LYS A 66 -6.02 18.21 -17.59
CA LYS A 66 -4.84 18.60 -16.79
C LYS A 66 -3.57 17.85 -17.20
N ALA A 67 -3.65 16.99 -18.22
CA ALA A 67 -2.57 16.16 -18.73
C ALA A 67 -1.47 16.99 -19.40
N SER A 68 -0.29 16.39 -19.57
CA SER A 68 0.83 17.03 -20.26
C SER A 68 1.81 15.98 -20.74
N GLU A 69 1.98 15.90 -22.06
CA GLU A 69 2.87 14.93 -22.71
C GLU A 69 4.34 15.10 -22.29
N GLN A 70 4.81 16.34 -22.16
CA GLN A 70 6.16 16.63 -21.68
C GLN A 70 6.38 16.07 -20.27
N ARG A 71 5.42 16.27 -19.37
CA ARG A 71 5.49 15.72 -18.01
C ARG A 71 5.37 14.20 -18.02
N ALA A 72 4.44 13.65 -18.78
CA ALA A 72 4.27 12.21 -18.94
C ALA A 72 5.58 11.53 -19.33
N THR A 73 6.30 12.08 -20.32
CA THR A 73 7.60 11.56 -20.77
C THR A 73 8.65 11.52 -19.65
N ILE A 74 8.71 12.57 -18.82
CA ILE A 74 9.61 12.63 -17.66
C ILE A 74 9.20 11.59 -16.61
N LEU A 75 7.90 11.51 -16.32
CA LEU A 75 7.34 10.60 -15.32
C LEU A 75 7.51 9.13 -15.71
N THR A 76 7.41 8.77 -16.99
CA THR A 76 7.68 7.41 -17.49
C THR A 76 9.06 6.91 -17.07
N LYS A 77 10.08 7.78 -17.12
CA LYS A 77 11.43 7.44 -16.64
C LYS A 77 11.49 7.36 -15.12
N TYR A 78 10.84 8.29 -14.43
CA TYR A 78 10.81 8.37 -12.97
C TYR A 78 10.14 7.14 -12.32
N PHE A 79 8.98 6.73 -12.85
CA PHE A 79 8.22 5.56 -12.40
C PHE A 79 8.72 4.23 -12.96
N ARG A 80 9.79 4.26 -13.76
CA ARG A 80 10.45 3.07 -14.32
C ARG A 80 9.47 2.15 -15.04
N VAL A 81 8.69 2.72 -15.95
CA VAL A 81 7.67 1.99 -16.74
C VAL A 81 8.28 0.85 -17.56
N ALA A 82 9.53 0.94 -17.98
CA ALA A 82 10.23 -0.15 -18.68
C ALA A 82 10.81 -1.23 -17.75
N ALA A 83 10.54 -1.17 -16.44
CA ALA A 83 11.02 -2.13 -15.45
C ALA A 83 9.87 -2.52 -14.51
N TYR A 84 9.92 -2.14 -13.23
CA TYR A 84 8.88 -2.53 -12.27
C TYR A 84 7.52 -1.82 -12.48
N GLY A 85 7.47 -0.73 -13.24
CA GLY A 85 6.23 -0.02 -13.61
C GLY A 85 5.65 -0.48 -14.95
N GLU A 86 5.99 -1.69 -15.42
CA GLU A 86 5.54 -2.21 -16.71
C GLU A 86 4.02 -2.17 -16.86
N GLY A 87 3.57 -1.62 -17.99
CA GLY A 87 2.15 -1.44 -18.31
C GLY A 87 1.56 -0.09 -17.88
N ASP A 88 2.27 0.72 -17.08
CA ASP A 88 1.78 2.03 -16.66
C ASP A 88 1.76 3.03 -17.84
N ILE A 89 0.63 3.73 -18.00
CA ILE A 89 0.53 4.91 -18.88
C ILE A 89 0.42 6.16 -18.01
N LEU A 90 1.27 7.15 -18.28
CA LEU A 90 1.31 8.41 -17.54
C LEU A 90 0.57 9.48 -18.34
N MET A 91 -0.42 10.13 -17.74
CA MET A 91 -1.06 11.32 -18.32
C MET A 91 -0.20 12.58 -18.13
N GLY A 92 0.69 12.56 -17.15
CA GLY A 92 1.51 13.71 -16.78
C GLY A 92 0.81 14.67 -15.83
N VAL A 93 -0.27 14.32 -15.14
CA VAL A 93 -1.02 15.22 -14.23
C VAL A 93 -0.25 15.43 -12.92
N LYS A 94 -0.30 16.63 -12.31
CA LYS A 94 0.44 16.86 -11.05
C LYS A 94 -0.32 16.22 -9.90
N VAL A 95 0.41 15.67 -8.93
CA VAL A 95 -0.19 15.10 -7.70
C VAL A 95 -1.12 16.09 -6.96
N PRO A 96 -0.79 17.40 -6.82
CA PRO A 96 -1.74 18.37 -6.24
C PRO A 96 -3.07 18.46 -6.99
N ASP A 97 -3.05 18.35 -8.33
CA ASP A 97 -4.26 18.41 -9.15
C ASP A 97 -5.11 17.15 -8.96
N VAL A 98 -4.48 15.96 -8.89
CA VAL A 98 -5.17 14.70 -8.57
C VAL A 98 -5.80 14.74 -7.18
N ARG A 99 -5.09 15.29 -6.19
CA ARG A 99 -5.62 15.49 -4.83
C ARG A 99 -6.80 16.48 -4.80
N SER A 100 -6.68 17.58 -5.54
CA SER A 100 -7.74 18.58 -5.66
C SER A 100 -9.00 17.97 -6.27
N LEU A 101 -8.85 17.21 -7.35
CA LEU A 101 -9.95 16.49 -7.99
C LEU A 101 -10.58 15.46 -7.06
N SER A 102 -9.78 14.61 -6.40
CA SER A 102 -10.28 13.63 -5.43
C SER A 102 -11.11 14.29 -4.32
N LYS A 103 -10.68 15.47 -3.84
CA LYS A 103 -11.43 16.26 -2.85
C LYS A 103 -12.75 16.80 -3.41
N SER A 104 -12.77 17.33 -4.63
CA SER A 104 -13.99 17.88 -5.24
C SER A 104 -15.04 16.82 -5.57
N LEU A 105 -14.61 15.57 -5.79
CA LEU A 105 -15.50 14.43 -6.09
C LEU A 105 -16.21 13.87 -4.84
N GLY A 106 -15.74 14.17 -3.63
CA GLY A 106 -16.23 13.52 -2.42
C GLY A 106 -15.84 12.02 -2.38
N PHE A 107 -16.57 11.21 -1.62
CA PHE A 107 -16.32 9.76 -1.58
C PHE A 107 -17.01 9.07 -2.76
N LEU A 108 -16.21 8.39 -3.58
CA LEU A 108 -16.72 7.70 -4.75
C LEU A 108 -17.29 6.32 -4.38
N PRO A 109 -18.31 5.83 -5.12
CA PRO A 109 -18.78 4.46 -4.99
C PRO A 109 -17.68 3.44 -5.28
N TYR A 110 -17.71 2.28 -4.62
CA TYR A 110 -16.72 1.22 -4.82
C TYR A 110 -16.67 0.68 -6.25
N SER A 111 -17.78 0.74 -6.99
CA SER A 111 -17.82 0.39 -8.41
C SER A 111 -16.90 1.27 -9.25
N ILE A 112 -16.95 2.59 -9.07
CA ILE A 112 -16.08 3.55 -9.77
C ILE A 112 -14.63 3.40 -9.30
N LEU A 113 -14.40 3.25 -7.99
CA LEU A 113 -13.06 3.07 -7.44
C LEU A 113 -12.38 1.81 -7.98
N LYS A 114 -13.14 0.73 -8.18
CA LYS A 114 -12.64 -0.51 -8.78
C LYS A 114 -12.15 -0.27 -10.21
N GLU A 115 -12.95 0.39 -11.04
CA GLU A 115 -12.57 0.72 -12.43
C GLU A 115 -11.31 1.59 -12.47
N LEU A 116 -11.24 2.62 -11.62
CA LEU A 116 -10.07 3.51 -11.55
C LEU A 116 -8.80 2.80 -11.08
N ILE A 117 -8.88 1.90 -10.09
CA ILE A 117 -7.74 1.10 -9.64
C ILE A 117 -7.27 0.15 -10.75
N GLN A 118 -8.16 -0.35 -11.60
CA GLN A 118 -7.82 -1.25 -12.70
C GLN A 118 -7.38 -0.53 -13.97
N SER A 119 -7.37 0.81 -13.94
CA SER A 119 -6.97 1.61 -15.09
C SER A 119 -5.50 1.42 -15.45
N LYS A 120 -5.22 1.44 -16.76
CA LYS A 120 -3.84 1.55 -17.29
C LYS A 120 -3.19 2.88 -16.93
N TYR A 121 -3.98 3.93 -16.68
CA TYR A 121 -3.46 5.25 -16.35
C TYR A 121 -3.07 5.33 -14.87
N HIS A 122 -1.84 5.79 -14.62
CA HIS A 122 -1.31 5.91 -13.25
C HIS A 122 -2.10 6.92 -12.42
N GLU A 123 -2.46 8.06 -13.00
CA GLU A 123 -3.13 9.14 -12.26
C GLU A 123 -4.58 8.81 -11.90
N GLU A 124 -5.26 7.96 -12.66
CA GLU A 124 -6.58 7.39 -12.30
C GLU A 124 -6.44 6.46 -11.08
N ARG A 125 -5.44 5.58 -11.08
CA ARG A 125 -5.13 4.70 -9.94
C ARG A 125 -4.77 5.50 -8.69
N LEU A 126 -3.93 6.51 -8.85
CA LEU A 126 -3.55 7.42 -7.77
C LEU A 126 -4.78 8.16 -7.21
N LEU A 127 -5.70 8.60 -8.07
CA LEU A 127 -6.96 9.23 -7.64
C LEU A 127 -7.77 8.29 -6.75
N ALA A 128 -7.94 7.03 -7.17
CA ALA A 128 -8.69 6.04 -6.39
C ALA A 128 -8.00 5.74 -5.05
N VAL A 129 -6.68 5.57 -5.05
CA VAL A 129 -5.90 5.37 -3.81
C VAL A 129 -6.10 6.55 -2.85
N ILE A 130 -6.00 7.80 -3.33
CA ILE A 130 -6.21 8.98 -2.50
C ILE A 130 -7.65 9.03 -1.98
N ASN A 131 -8.63 8.68 -2.80
CA ASN A 131 -10.05 8.69 -2.42
C ASN A 131 -10.33 7.68 -1.30
N VAL A 132 -9.87 6.43 -1.45
CA VAL A 132 -10.03 5.35 -0.46
C VAL A 132 -9.32 5.70 0.85
N VAL A 133 -8.09 6.23 0.78
CA VAL A 133 -7.34 6.68 1.97
C VAL A 133 -8.09 7.81 2.68
N THR A 134 -8.66 8.76 1.92
CA THR A 134 -9.40 9.88 2.48
C THR A 134 -10.69 9.39 3.13
N LYS A 135 -11.43 8.47 2.49
CA LYS A 135 -12.59 7.82 3.08
C LYS A 135 -12.25 7.13 4.40
N PHE A 136 -11.23 6.26 4.40
CA PHE A 136 -10.77 5.54 5.59
C PHE A 136 -10.45 6.48 6.77
N LYS A 137 -9.77 7.59 6.52
CA LYS A 137 -9.41 8.58 7.56
C LYS A 137 -10.60 9.31 8.16
N ASN A 138 -11.69 9.46 7.40
CA ASN A 138 -12.88 10.19 7.83
C ASN A 138 -13.95 9.27 8.42
N THR A 139 -13.81 7.94 8.27
CA THR A 139 -14.70 6.95 8.86
C THR A 139 -14.31 6.65 10.32
N GLN A 140 -15.29 6.66 11.23
CA GLN A 140 -15.11 6.16 12.60
C GLN A 140 -15.79 4.80 12.83
N ASP A 141 -16.79 4.43 12.04
CA ASP A 141 -17.52 3.18 12.21
C ASP A 141 -16.61 1.96 11.95
N PRO A 142 -16.45 1.04 12.93
CA PRO A 142 -15.63 -0.15 12.74
C PRO A 142 -16.09 -1.09 11.62
N VAL A 143 -17.40 -1.13 11.33
CA VAL A 143 -17.94 -1.97 10.25
C VAL A 143 -17.51 -1.40 8.91
N GLU A 144 -17.76 -0.11 8.66
CA GLU A 144 -17.32 0.57 7.44
C GLU A 144 -15.78 0.55 7.29
N LEU A 145 -15.00 0.75 8.37
CA LEU A 145 -13.53 0.62 8.31
C LEU A 145 -13.09 -0.77 7.82
N THR A 146 -13.81 -1.81 8.24
CA THR A 146 -13.56 -3.19 7.81
C THR A 146 -13.89 -3.38 6.34
N GLU A 147 -14.98 -2.78 5.84
CA GLU A 147 -15.35 -2.80 4.44
C GLU A 147 -14.32 -2.07 3.55
N ILE A 148 -13.87 -0.88 3.97
CA ILE A 148 -12.84 -0.13 3.26
C ILE A 148 -11.52 -0.92 3.24
N PHE A 149 -11.12 -1.53 4.36
CA PHE A 149 -9.93 -2.37 4.41
C PHE A 149 -10.04 -3.59 3.48
N LYS A 150 -11.19 -4.28 3.49
CA LYS A 150 -11.47 -5.42 2.60
C LYS A 150 -11.39 -4.99 1.13
N PHE A 151 -12.08 -3.90 0.77
CA PHE A 151 -12.02 -3.34 -0.58
C PHE A 151 -10.57 -3.06 -0.99
N PHE A 152 -9.80 -2.36 -0.16
CA PHE A 152 -8.40 -2.02 -0.48
C PHE A 152 -7.56 -3.29 -0.71
N VAL A 153 -7.66 -4.28 0.17
CA VAL A 153 -6.89 -5.53 0.06
C VAL A 153 -7.30 -6.36 -1.16
N GLU A 154 -8.58 -6.37 -1.53
CA GLU A 154 -9.06 -7.05 -2.73
C GLU A 154 -8.56 -6.36 -4.00
N GLN A 155 -8.53 -5.02 -4.02
CA GLN A 155 -8.12 -4.26 -5.21
C GLN A 155 -6.62 -3.99 -5.30
N MET A 156 -5.85 -4.08 -4.21
CA MET A 156 -4.43 -3.68 -4.22
C MET A 156 -3.57 -4.51 -5.18
N ARG A 157 -3.94 -5.77 -5.43
CA ARG A 157 -3.23 -6.63 -6.38
C ARG A 157 -3.45 -6.21 -7.83
N GLU A 158 -4.60 -5.61 -8.11
CA GLU A 158 -5.04 -5.23 -9.46
C GLU A 158 -4.39 -3.93 -9.93
N GLY A 159 -4.09 -2.99 -9.03
CA GLY A 159 -3.64 -1.65 -9.45
C GLY A 159 -2.66 -0.91 -8.53
N VAL A 160 -2.39 -1.40 -7.31
CA VAL A 160 -1.40 -0.77 -6.41
C VAL A 160 -0.04 -1.41 -6.67
N ASN A 161 0.52 -1.11 -7.85
CA ASN A 161 1.68 -1.77 -8.44
C ASN A 161 2.85 -0.81 -8.73
N ASN A 162 2.93 0.29 -7.99
CA ASN A 162 4.07 1.19 -8.01
C ASN A 162 4.35 1.71 -6.58
N TRP A 163 5.58 2.16 -6.33
CA TRP A 163 6.02 2.48 -4.97
C TRP A 163 5.26 3.67 -4.39
N ASP A 164 4.85 4.65 -5.20
CA ASP A 164 4.13 5.83 -4.75
C ASP A 164 2.68 5.50 -4.35
N LEU A 165 2.03 4.59 -5.07
CA LEU A 165 0.70 4.09 -4.72
C LEU A 165 0.73 3.32 -3.40
N VAL A 166 1.73 2.46 -3.21
CA VAL A 166 1.96 1.74 -1.94
C VAL A 166 2.25 2.74 -0.81
N ASP A 167 3.21 3.65 -1.01
CA ASP A 167 3.66 4.58 0.03
C ASP A 167 2.56 5.57 0.43
N SER A 168 1.64 5.89 -0.48
CA SER A 168 0.49 6.77 -0.22
C SER A 168 -0.64 6.10 0.57
N SER A 169 -0.66 4.76 0.68
CA SER A 169 -1.80 4.01 1.22
C SER A 169 -1.46 3.07 2.38
N ALA A 170 -0.33 2.36 2.31
CA ALA A 170 -0.05 1.22 3.18
C ALA A 170 0.00 1.59 4.67
N SER A 171 0.62 2.71 5.03
CA SER A 171 0.63 3.21 6.43
C SER A 171 -0.76 3.67 6.88
N GLN A 172 -1.50 4.32 5.99
CA GLN A 172 -2.74 5.03 6.31
C GLN A 172 -3.98 4.12 6.36
N ILE A 173 -3.98 3.01 5.63
CA ILE A 173 -5.07 2.02 5.63
C ILE A 173 -4.62 0.78 6.38
N VAL A 174 -3.63 0.05 5.85
CA VAL A 174 -3.23 -1.25 6.39
C VAL A 174 -2.58 -1.08 7.77
N GLY A 175 -1.68 -0.10 7.94
CA GLY A 175 -1.11 0.22 9.25
C GLY A 175 -2.18 0.60 10.28
N GLU A 176 -2.97 1.63 9.98
CA GLU A 176 -4.03 2.10 10.89
C GLU A 176 -5.05 1.02 11.24
N PHE A 177 -5.46 0.18 10.29
CA PHE A 177 -6.42 -0.89 10.54
C PHE A 177 -5.87 -1.98 11.47
N LEU A 178 -4.57 -2.30 11.35
CA LEU A 178 -3.91 -3.41 12.05
C LEU A 178 -3.32 -3.04 13.42
N LYS A 179 -3.10 -1.75 13.71
CA LYS A 179 -2.28 -1.29 14.86
C LYS A 179 -2.68 -1.86 16.23
N ASP A 180 -3.98 -2.12 16.42
CA ASP A 180 -4.57 -2.62 17.68
C ASP A 180 -5.14 -4.04 17.54
N LYS A 181 -4.73 -4.79 16.51
CA LYS A 181 -5.24 -6.14 16.21
C LYS A 181 -4.09 -7.14 16.07
N PRO A 182 -3.48 -7.64 17.17
CA PRO A 182 -2.23 -8.40 17.13
C PRO A 182 -2.27 -9.64 16.24
N ASP A 183 -3.34 -10.46 16.34
CA ASP A 183 -3.44 -11.70 15.56
C ASP A 183 -3.64 -11.42 14.07
N ILE A 184 -4.50 -10.45 13.74
CA ILE A 184 -4.77 -10.05 12.36
C ILE A 184 -3.54 -9.36 11.76
N LYS A 185 -2.81 -8.57 12.55
CA LYS A 185 -1.53 -7.97 12.18
C LYS A 185 -0.50 -9.04 11.87
N ARG A 186 -0.40 -10.08 12.71
CA ARG A 186 0.52 -11.20 12.50
C ARG A 186 0.23 -11.91 11.17
N LEU A 187 -1.05 -12.26 10.95
CA LEU A 187 -1.52 -12.91 9.74
C LEU A 187 -1.20 -12.09 8.49
N TRP A 188 -1.54 -10.79 8.48
CA TRP A 188 -1.37 -9.96 7.29
C TRP A 188 0.08 -9.58 7.04
N LEU A 189 0.80 -9.04 8.03
CA LEU A 189 2.14 -8.52 7.79
C LEU A 189 3.16 -9.64 7.58
N TYR A 190 3.14 -10.69 8.41
CA TYR A 190 4.17 -11.72 8.40
C TYR A 190 3.80 -12.90 7.50
N ASP A 191 2.60 -13.46 7.70
CA ASP A 191 2.25 -14.76 7.10
C ASP A 191 1.70 -14.63 5.67
N LYS A 192 1.27 -13.42 5.27
CA LYS A 192 0.76 -13.14 3.91
C LYS A 192 1.65 -12.20 3.11
N LEU A 193 1.84 -10.97 3.59
CA LEU A 193 2.46 -9.91 2.78
C LEU A 193 3.97 -10.08 2.68
N ALA A 194 4.68 -10.30 3.80
CA ALA A 194 6.14 -10.39 3.80
C ALA A 194 6.68 -11.61 3.05
N VAL A 195 5.92 -12.71 2.99
CA VAL A 195 6.32 -13.94 2.27
C VAL A 195 5.80 -14.00 0.83
N SER A 196 5.15 -12.93 0.34
CA SER A 196 4.58 -12.92 -1.01
C SER A 196 5.65 -12.76 -2.09
N ASN A 197 5.48 -13.45 -3.21
CA ASN A 197 6.33 -13.27 -4.41
C ASN A 197 6.15 -11.88 -5.03
N ARG A 198 5.03 -11.20 -4.78
CA ARG A 198 4.76 -9.86 -5.31
C ARG A 198 5.49 -8.80 -4.49
N ILE A 199 6.41 -8.09 -5.13
CA ILE A 199 7.23 -7.03 -4.51
C ILE A 199 6.36 -5.99 -3.77
N TRP A 200 5.25 -5.58 -4.36
CA TRP A 200 4.36 -4.57 -3.77
C TRP A 200 3.70 -5.04 -2.48
N ASP A 201 3.42 -6.32 -2.33
CA ASP A 201 2.86 -6.86 -1.07
C ASP A 201 3.91 -6.77 0.05
N ARG A 202 5.15 -7.17 -0.24
CA ARG A 202 6.27 -7.06 0.72
C ARG A 202 6.56 -5.60 1.07
N ARG A 203 6.46 -4.69 0.10
CA ARG A 203 6.58 -3.24 0.34
C ARG A 203 5.44 -2.72 1.21
N ILE A 204 4.19 -3.14 0.97
CA ILE A 204 3.05 -2.80 1.82
C ILE A 204 3.34 -3.25 3.26
N ALA A 205 3.82 -4.48 3.46
CA ALA A 205 4.13 -4.99 4.80
C ALA A 205 5.04 -4.04 5.60
N ILE A 206 6.19 -3.66 5.03
CA ILE A 206 7.16 -2.80 5.73
C ILE A 206 6.65 -1.37 5.88
N VAL A 207 6.05 -0.79 4.83
CA VAL A 207 5.57 0.59 4.85
C VAL A 207 4.40 0.78 5.82
N SER A 208 3.54 -0.23 5.99
CA SER A 208 2.47 -0.20 6.99
C SER A 208 2.96 0.05 8.41
N THR A 209 4.18 -0.37 8.74
CA THR A 209 4.74 -0.18 10.09
C THR A 209 5.08 1.27 10.43
N GLN A 210 5.08 2.18 9.46
CA GLN A 210 5.27 3.62 9.73
C GLN A 210 4.22 4.18 10.69
N CYS A 211 2.97 3.69 10.59
CA CYS A 211 1.92 4.00 11.56
C CYS A 211 2.35 3.63 12.98
N PHE A 212 2.94 2.44 13.17
CA PHE A 212 3.36 1.95 14.48
C PHE A 212 4.57 2.73 15.03
N ILE A 213 5.54 3.03 14.16
CA ILE A 213 6.73 3.82 14.50
C ILE A 213 6.35 5.22 14.98
N ASN A 214 5.36 5.84 14.34
CA ASN A 214 4.83 7.13 14.76
C ASN A 214 4.20 7.08 16.16
N ASN A 215 3.71 5.91 16.58
CA ASN A 215 3.18 5.62 17.91
C ASN A 215 4.22 5.01 18.87
N GLY A 216 5.52 5.08 18.55
CA GLY A 216 6.61 4.59 19.40
C GLY A 216 6.73 3.06 19.47
N LYS A 217 6.02 2.32 18.62
CA LYS A 217 6.08 0.85 18.53
C LYS A 217 6.99 0.44 17.36
N TYR A 218 8.12 -0.20 17.65
CA TYR A 218 9.16 -0.49 16.65
C TYR A 218 9.30 -1.98 16.28
N ASP A 219 8.80 -2.88 17.12
CA ASP A 219 9.10 -4.31 17.03
C ASP A 219 8.67 -4.92 15.68
N ASP A 220 7.48 -4.56 15.18
CA ASP A 220 7.00 -5.08 13.90
C ASP A 220 7.88 -4.61 12.72
N ALA A 221 8.37 -3.37 12.78
CA ALA A 221 9.25 -2.81 11.75
C ALA A 221 10.62 -3.51 11.76
N LEU A 222 11.19 -3.74 12.94
CA LEU A 222 12.48 -4.43 13.10
C LEU A 222 12.38 -5.89 12.66
N LYS A 223 11.29 -6.57 13.02
CA LYS A 223 11.05 -7.96 12.62
C LYS A 223 10.92 -8.11 11.11
N LEU A 224 10.14 -7.24 10.45
CA LEU A 224 10.07 -7.22 8.99
C LEU A 224 11.42 -6.87 8.36
N ALA A 225 12.16 -5.94 8.95
CA ALA A 225 13.49 -5.61 8.47
C ALA A 225 14.45 -6.80 8.51
N GLU A 226 14.37 -7.62 9.56
CA GLU A 226 15.13 -8.88 9.66
C GLU A 226 14.70 -9.88 8.58
N MET A 227 13.39 -10.06 8.36
CA MET A 227 12.87 -10.93 7.29
C MET A 227 13.35 -10.50 5.89
N PHE A 228 13.52 -9.20 5.66
CA PHE A 228 13.92 -8.63 4.37
C PHE A 228 15.43 -8.44 4.19
N LEU A 229 16.27 -8.97 5.09
CA LEU A 229 17.73 -8.92 4.93
C LEU A 229 18.21 -9.67 3.68
N ASN A 230 17.52 -10.74 3.31
CA ASN A 230 17.84 -11.58 2.16
C ASN A 230 16.85 -11.41 0.99
N ASP A 231 16.06 -10.33 0.99
CA ASP A 231 15.22 -10.03 -0.18
C ASP A 231 16.12 -9.80 -1.40
N THR A 232 15.62 -10.10 -2.59
CA THR A 232 16.39 -9.88 -3.83
C THR A 232 16.11 -8.51 -4.43
N GLU A 233 15.04 -7.84 -3.99
CA GLU A 233 14.52 -6.65 -4.63
C GLU A 233 15.01 -5.35 -3.98
N ASP A 234 15.71 -4.53 -4.76
CA ASP A 234 16.23 -3.23 -4.31
C ASP A 234 15.14 -2.27 -3.80
N LEU A 235 13.92 -2.33 -4.33
CA LEU A 235 12.83 -1.50 -3.83
C LEU A 235 12.41 -1.90 -2.41
N ILE A 236 12.50 -3.18 -2.05
CA ILE A 236 12.26 -3.64 -0.68
C ILE A 236 13.38 -3.13 0.22
N HIS A 237 14.64 -3.29 -0.19
CA HIS A 237 15.78 -2.77 0.56
C HIS A 237 15.70 -1.26 0.80
N LYS A 238 15.25 -0.47 -0.19
CA LYS A 238 15.02 0.97 -0.03
C LYS A 238 13.92 1.24 1.00
N ALA A 239 12.77 0.57 0.91
CA ALA A 239 11.67 0.75 1.86
C ALA A 239 12.06 0.35 3.28
N THR A 240 12.76 -0.78 3.43
CA THR A 240 13.23 -1.27 4.73
C THR A 240 14.28 -0.35 5.33
N GLY A 241 15.27 0.09 4.53
CA GLY A 241 16.28 1.03 5.00
C GLY A 241 15.67 2.40 5.36
N TRP A 242 14.69 2.88 4.59
CA TRP A 242 13.92 4.07 4.93
C TRP A 242 13.17 3.88 6.26
N THR A 243 12.48 2.76 6.43
CA THR A 243 11.71 2.46 7.65
C THR A 243 12.62 2.42 8.88
N LEU A 244 13.80 1.77 8.77
CA LEU A 244 14.83 1.78 9.81
C LEU A 244 15.33 3.20 10.12
N ARG A 245 15.53 4.04 9.10
CA ARG A 245 15.86 5.46 9.30
C ARG A 245 14.78 6.20 10.09
N GLU A 246 13.49 5.92 9.82
CA GLU A 246 12.39 6.53 10.58
C GLU A 246 12.37 6.04 12.04
N VAL A 247 12.66 4.75 12.31
CA VAL A 247 12.90 4.27 13.68
C VAL A 247 14.04 5.06 14.33
N GLY A 248 15.16 5.23 13.64
CA GLY A 248 16.33 5.95 14.15
C GLY A 248 16.08 7.43 14.47
N LYS A 249 15.16 8.09 13.77
CA LYS A 249 14.74 9.47 14.08
C LYS A 249 13.99 9.56 15.41
N LYS A 250 13.26 8.50 15.79
CA LYS A 250 12.50 8.42 17.05
C LYS A 250 13.35 7.84 18.19
N SER A 251 14.16 6.83 17.89
CA SER A 251 15.04 6.14 18.82
C SER A 251 16.33 5.69 18.12
N LYS A 252 17.37 6.53 18.24
CA LYS A 252 18.71 6.20 17.69
C LYS A 252 19.28 4.93 18.33
N SER A 253 19.05 4.71 19.63
CA SER A 253 19.54 3.53 20.35
C SER A 253 18.93 2.23 19.82
N THR A 254 17.63 2.22 19.52
CA THR A 254 16.94 1.08 18.92
C THR A 254 17.53 0.73 17.56
N LEU A 255 17.72 1.72 16.68
CA LEU A 255 18.35 1.49 15.38
C LEU A 255 19.80 1.01 15.51
N VAL A 256 20.60 1.60 16.40
CA VAL A 256 21.99 1.18 16.64
C VAL A 256 22.05 -0.27 17.13
N LYS A 257 21.14 -0.69 18.01
CA LYS A 257 21.06 -2.10 18.45
C LYS A 257 20.83 -3.04 17.27
N PHE A 258 19.87 -2.73 16.41
CA PHE A 258 19.59 -3.51 15.21
C PHE A 258 20.80 -3.54 14.25
N LEU A 259 21.43 -2.39 13.99
CA LEU A 259 22.60 -2.30 13.11
C LEU A 259 23.80 -3.08 13.66
N ASN A 260 24.07 -3.04 14.96
CA ASN A 260 25.14 -3.83 15.57
C ASN A 260 24.94 -5.33 15.36
N GLN A 261 23.69 -5.79 15.36
CA GLN A 261 23.34 -7.19 15.16
C GLN A 261 23.40 -7.58 13.67
N HIS A 262 22.88 -6.75 12.76
CA HIS A 262 22.59 -7.19 11.39
C HIS A 262 23.37 -6.45 10.28
N ALA A 263 24.11 -5.37 10.56
CA ALA A 263 24.75 -4.57 9.50
C ALA A 263 25.75 -5.35 8.63
N HIS A 264 26.31 -6.45 9.14
CA HIS A 264 27.23 -7.31 8.41
C HIS A 264 26.56 -8.13 7.28
N GLN A 265 25.27 -8.41 7.41
CA GLN A 265 24.46 -9.14 6.43
C GLN A 265 23.51 -8.24 5.63
N MET A 266 23.34 -6.98 6.05
CA MET A 266 22.43 -6.05 5.38
C MET A 266 22.85 -5.74 3.93
N PRO A 267 21.90 -5.79 2.98
CA PRO A 267 22.10 -5.28 1.62
C PRO A 267 22.58 -3.83 1.64
N ARG A 268 23.53 -3.49 0.76
CA ARG A 268 24.18 -2.17 0.78
C ARG A 268 23.20 -1.01 0.63
N VAL A 269 22.14 -1.20 -0.14
CA VAL A 269 21.07 -0.21 -0.32
C VAL A 269 20.33 0.02 1.01
N MET A 270 19.87 -1.05 1.66
CA MET A 270 19.18 -1.00 2.94
C MET A 270 20.04 -0.34 4.03
N LEU A 271 21.31 -0.72 4.13
CA LEU A 271 22.24 -0.13 5.10
C LEU A 271 22.45 1.37 4.84
N ARG A 272 22.64 1.77 3.59
CA ARG A 272 22.88 3.18 3.24
C ARG A 272 21.69 4.08 3.63
N TYR A 273 20.46 3.64 3.34
CA TYR A 273 19.25 4.38 3.71
C TYR A 273 19.09 4.49 5.23
N SER A 274 19.38 3.40 5.96
CA SER A 274 19.30 3.36 7.43
C SER A 274 20.26 4.36 8.09
N LEU A 275 21.39 4.66 7.45
CA LEU A 275 22.47 5.50 7.99
C LEU A 275 22.37 6.99 7.58
N GLU A 276 21.33 7.42 6.87
CA GLU A 276 21.25 8.79 6.35
C GLU A 276 21.35 9.90 7.40
N LYS A 277 20.94 9.62 8.64
CA LYS A 277 20.98 10.58 9.76
C LYS A 277 22.20 10.41 10.68
N PHE A 278 23.12 9.51 10.34
CA PHE A 278 24.35 9.30 11.10
C PHE A 278 25.41 10.30 10.66
N SER A 279 26.35 10.60 11.56
CA SER A 279 27.53 11.38 11.21
C SER A 279 28.39 10.64 10.16
N GLY A 280 29.26 11.37 9.46
CA GLY A 280 30.16 10.79 8.46
C GLY A 280 31.04 9.66 9.03
N GLN A 281 31.52 9.82 10.27
CA GLN A 281 32.37 8.84 10.95
C GLN A 281 31.58 7.57 11.31
N GLU A 282 30.40 7.70 11.92
CA GLU A 282 29.57 6.56 12.27
C GLU A 282 29.10 5.81 11.02
N ARG A 283 28.71 6.53 9.96
CA ARG A 283 28.34 5.93 8.68
C ARG A 283 29.50 5.16 8.08
N LYS A 284 30.72 5.71 8.09
CA LYS A 284 31.91 5.01 7.59
C LYS A 284 32.16 3.71 8.36
N LYS A 285 32.04 3.73 9.70
CA LYS A 285 32.18 2.56 10.57
C LYS A 285 31.26 1.42 10.12
N TYR A 286 29.97 1.66 9.93
CA TYR A 286 29.03 0.61 9.50
C TYR A 286 29.25 0.20 8.04
N MET A 287 29.57 1.13 7.15
CA MET A 287 29.79 0.83 5.73
C MET A 287 31.06 0.00 5.47
N THR A 288 31.99 -0.07 6.42
CA THR A 288 33.16 -0.96 6.35
C THR A 288 32.88 -2.38 6.86
N ILE A 289 31.78 -2.60 7.60
CA ILE A 289 31.39 -3.94 8.05
C ILE A 289 31.00 -4.78 6.83
N GLY A 290 31.42 -6.04 6.81
CA GLY A 290 31.14 -6.98 5.72
C GLY A 290 31.88 -6.68 4.41
N LYS A 291 32.90 -5.82 4.42
CA LYS A 291 33.94 -5.81 3.38
C LYS A 291 34.92 -6.95 3.70
N LYS A 292 34.58 -8.17 3.32
CA LYS A 292 35.57 -9.23 3.09
C LYS A 292 35.72 -9.41 1.59
#